data_AF-A0A831X2N1-F1
#
_entry.id   AF-A0A831X2N1-F1
#
_cell.length_a   1.000
_cell.length_b   1.000
_cell.length_c   1.000
_cell.angle_alpha   90.00
_cell.angle_beta   90.00
_cell.angle_gamma   90.00
#
_symmetry.space_group_name_H-M   'P 1'
#
loop_
_entity.id
_entity.type
_entity.pdbx_description
1 polymer ?
#
loop_
_entity_poly.entity_id
_entity_poly.type
_entity_poly.pdbx_seq_one_letter_code
_entity_poly.pdbx_strand_id
1 'polypeptide(L)'
;MNKPNILLITSHDTGRYLGCYGRSVDTPTINKMAEDGIRCDQYFCPSPQCSPSRGSIMTGLYPSNHRMTGLAHLGFSMKEEVRTLPMQLGEAGYETILVGLSHETIGEQGGVRFTSGEKLGYDRYEQVGRGYAGDVADQVNKLLEDRAASSDEIPFFISAGLFETHRDFEEYRAMADPVEQVIPPVYLPNTPDVRSDFADFHGSVKTMDSAIDRMIIRLKETGLDKDTLVIYTTDHGIAFPRAKGTFMDAGLETSLIFYWPGRIQGGRVIEELLCNIDLMPTLLDLAGAEIPGGIDGYSFLPLLLLQDHAEQSYLPREQFFCELTWHDLYHPMRGLRTHRYKYVRNFEKGPSVYLPLDIHRSLSGQAVREEYYVPNVPEELYDLENDPLERVNLAEDQAYNHLLIDFREQVLRWMRNNGDPLLQGPIPGNMAPEWQSEFDNGTAYVK
;
A
#
# COMPACT_ATOMS: atom_id res chain seq x y z
N MET A 1 -11.61 28.66 -0.02
CA MET A 1 -11.88 27.90 -1.25
C MET A 1 -13.02 26.94 -0.96
N ASN A 2 -13.84 26.59 -1.96
CA ASN A 2 -14.79 25.48 -1.81
C ASN A 2 -14.00 24.18 -1.59
N LYS A 3 -14.50 23.30 -0.71
CA LYS A 3 -13.89 22.00 -0.41
C LYS A 3 -13.93 21.14 -1.68
N PRO A 4 -12.81 20.55 -2.13
CA PRO A 4 -12.81 19.72 -3.32
C PRO A 4 -13.45 18.36 -3.06
N ASN A 5 -13.99 17.75 -4.10
CA ASN A 5 -14.29 16.32 -4.08
C ASN A 5 -13.00 15.52 -4.12
N ILE A 6 -13.03 14.30 -3.56
CA ILE A 6 -11.87 13.41 -3.52
C ILE A 6 -12.30 12.02 -4.02
N LEU A 7 -11.61 11.53 -5.04
CA LEU A 7 -11.70 10.15 -5.51
C LEU A 7 -10.36 9.45 -5.25
N LEU A 8 -10.32 8.58 -4.24
CA LEU A 8 -9.17 7.77 -3.89
C LEU A 8 -9.33 6.36 -4.47
N ILE A 9 -8.51 6.03 -5.46
CA ILE A 9 -8.46 4.71 -6.10
C ILE A 9 -7.29 3.94 -5.49
N THR A 10 -7.59 2.80 -4.87
CA THR A 10 -6.57 1.95 -4.23
C THR A 10 -6.57 0.55 -4.84
N SER A 11 -5.49 0.19 -5.53
CA SER A 11 -5.27 -1.17 -6.02
C SER A 11 -4.69 -2.08 -4.94
N HIS A 12 -4.66 -3.38 -5.20
CA HIS A 12 -4.15 -4.41 -4.30
C HIS A 12 -2.84 -5.00 -4.87
N ASP A 13 -1.72 -4.91 -4.15
CA ASP A 13 -0.47 -5.59 -4.54
C ASP A 13 0.13 -5.11 -5.89
N THR A 14 0.05 -3.81 -6.22
CA THR A 14 0.59 -3.28 -7.50
C THR A 14 1.99 -2.70 -7.37
N GLY A 15 2.38 -2.26 -6.17
CA GLY A 15 3.60 -1.51 -5.95
C GLY A 15 3.78 -0.37 -6.95
N ARG A 16 4.95 -0.31 -7.58
CA ARG A 16 5.24 0.62 -8.69
C ARG A 16 5.30 -0.08 -10.04
N TYR A 17 4.60 -1.20 -10.22
CA TYR A 17 4.60 -1.96 -11.48
C TYR A 17 3.72 -1.32 -12.57
N LEU A 18 4.06 -0.08 -12.98
CA LEU A 18 3.31 0.75 -13.92
C LEU A 18 4.27 1.43 -14.91
N GLY A 19 3.78 1.74 -16.11
CA GLY A 19 4.58 2.36 -17.18
C GLY A 19 5.23 3.68 -16.75
N CYS A 20 4.50 4.52 -15.99
CA CYS A 20 5.00 5.79 -15.47
C CYS A 20 6.12 5.64 -14.46
N TYR A 21 6.34 4.46 -13.87
CA TYR A 21 7.51 4.16 -13.01
C TYR A 21 8.60 3.38 -13.77
N GLY A 22 8.56 3.40 -15.11
CA GLY A 22 9.59 2.79 -15.96
C GLY A 22 9.45 1.28 -16.15
N ARG A 23 8.27 0.72 -15.86
CA ARG A 23 8.00 -0.72 -16.00
C ARG A 23 7.43 -1.00 -17.39
N SER A 24 7.64 -2.22 -17.90
CA SER A 24 7.32 -2.55 -19.29
C SER A 24 5.84 -2.83 -19.56
N VAL A 25 4.99 -2.82 -18.53
CA VAL A 25 3.55 -3.05 -18.67
C VAL A 25 2.83 -1.78 -19.15
N ASP A 26 1.92 -1.95 -20.10
CA ASP A 26 1.13 -0.85 -20.64
C ASP A 26 0.07 -0.37 -19.65
N THR A 27 0.20 0.87 -19.20
CA THR A 27 -0.77 1.56 -18.33
C THR A 27 -1.05 2.98 -18.86
N PRO A 28 -1.58 3.12 -20.09
CA PRO A 28 -1.70 4.41 -20.76
C PRO A 28 -2.50 5.44 -19.95
N THR A 29 -3.53 5.01 -19.22
CA THR A 29 -4.38 5.91 -18.43
C THR A 29 -3.63 6.47 -17.23
N ILE A 30 -3.02 5.59 -16.44
CA ILE A 30 -2.26 5.98 -15.26
C ILE A 30 -1.01 6.78 -15.67
N ASN A 31 -0.40 6.43 -16.81
CA ASN A 31 0.69 7.22 -17.40
C ASN A 31 0.23 8.64 -17.71
N LYS A 32 -0.94 8.78 -18.33
CA LYS A 32 -1.52 10.09 -18.63
C LYS A 32 -1.88 10.87 -17.37
N MET A 33 -2.40 10.22 -16.34
CA MET A 33 -2.64 10.84 -15.03
C MET A 33 -1.35 11.38 -14.40
N ALA A 34 -0.24 10.65 -14.49
CA ALA A 34 1.06 11.10 -14.01
C ALA A 34 1.61 12.26 -14.86
N GLU A 35 1.51 12.18 -16.19
CA GLU A 35 1.93 13.25 -17.11
C GLU A 35 1.14 14.55 -16.91
N ASP A 36 -0.16 14.46 -16.64
CA ASP A 36 -1.01 15.63 -16.41
C ASP A 36 -1.11 16.02 -14.93
N GLY A 37 -0.44 15.28 -14.05
CA GLY A 37 -0.52 15.41 -12.61
C GLY A 37 0.85 15.42 -11.92
N ILE A 38 0.88 14.80 -10.75
CA ILE A 38 2.08 14.60 -9.94
C ILE A 38 2.30 13.10 -9.74
N ARG A 39 3.54 12.64 -9.94
CA ARG A 39 4.01 11.28 -9.57
C ARG A 39 4.97 11.36 -8.39
N CYS A 40 4.87 10.46 -7.42
CA CYS A 40 5.78 10.40 -6.27
C CYS A 40 6.76 9.21 -6.39
N ASP A 41 8.06 9.48 -6.55
CA ASP A 41 9.09 8.46 -6.78
C ASP A 41 9.75 7.93 -5.50
N GLN A 42 9.43 8.51 -4.34
CA GLN A 42 9.91 8.07 -3.02
C GLN A 42 8.75 7.90 -2.01
N TYR A 43 7.65 7.29 -2.45
CA TYR A 43 6.51 6.89 -1.62
C TYR A 43 6.50 5.40 -1.24
N PHE A 44 6.27 5.08 0.03
CA PHE A 44 6.39 3.74 0.58
C PHE A 44 5.29 3.38 1.58
N CYS A 45 5.00 2.09 1.76
CA CYS A 45 4.21 1.63 2.88
C CYS A 45 5.07 1.40 4.14
N PRO A 46 4.50 1.53 5.35
CA PRO A 46 5.18 1.15 6.59
C PRO A 46 5.11 -0.36 6.87
N SER A 47 4.24 -1.08 6.17
CA SER A 47 4.02 -2.51 6.35
C SER A 47 3.72 -3.15 4.99
N PRO A 48 4.49 -4.14 4.54
CA PRO A 48 4.32 -4.78 3.22
C PRO A 48 3.18 -5.81 3.23
N GLN A 49 2.00 -5.38 3.71
CA GLN A 49 0.81 -6.21 3.94
C GLN A 49 -0.47 -5.39 3.77
N CYS A 50 -1.51 -6.01 3.20
CA CYS A 50 -2.73 -5.34 2.74
C CYS A 50 -3.45 -4.57 3.86
N SER A 51 -4.07 -5.28 4.83
CA SER A 51 -4.85 -4.63 5.90
C SER A 51 -4.04 -3.67 6.78
N PRO A 52 -2.83 -4.03 7.27
CA PRO A 52 -2.00 -3.10 8.04
C PRO A 52 -1.66 -1.83 7.27
N SER A 53 -1.23 -1.94 6.01
CA SER A 53 -0.83 -0.78 5.21
C SER A 53 -1.99 0.15 4.90
N ARG A 54 -3.16 -0.41 4.54
CA ARG A 54 -4.34 0.41 4.28
C ARG A 54 -4.88 1.05 5.57
N GLY A 55 -4.76 0.36 6.70
CA GLY A 55 -4.95 0.95 8.03
C GLY A 55 -4.08 2.19 8.22
N SER A 56 -2.80 2.15 7.83
CA SER A 56 -1.92 3.31 7.87
C SER A 56 -2.35 4.45 6.95
N ILE A 57 -2.81 4.15 5.73
CA ILE A 57 -3.38 5.16 4.81
C ILE A 57 -4.57 5.87 5.46
N MET A 58 -5.49 5.10 6.07
CA MET A 58 -6.73 5.63 6.61
C MET A 58 -6.59 6.32 7.96
N THR A 59 -5.53 6.07 8.72
CA THR A 59 -5.43 6.53 10.12
C THR A 59 -4.23 7.45 10.37
N GLY A 60 -3.29 7.49 9.42
CA GLY A 60 -2.02 8.17 9.60
C GLY A 60 -1.15 7.57 10.71
N LEU A 61 -1.43 6.34 11.12
CA LEU A 61 -0.75 5.63 12.20
C LEU A 61 0.04 4.43 11.67
N TYR A 62 1.12 4.09 12.36
CA TYR A 62 1.77 2.79 12.19
C TYR A 62 0.86 1.63 12.66
N PRO A 63 1.00 0.40 12.11
CA PRO A 63 0.12 -0.70 12.50
C PRO A 63 0.14 -1.11 13.98
N SER A 64 1.25 -0.92 14.67
CA SER A 64 1.36 -1.10 16.12
C SER A 64 0.53 -0.08 16.90
N ASN A 65 0.28 1.10 16.33
CA ASN A 65 -0.52 2.17 16.93
C ASN A 65 -2.01 1.98 16.65
N HIS A 66 -2.42 1.75 15.40
CA HIS A 66 -3.83 1.48 15.09
C HIS A 66 -4.28 0.05 15.44
N ARG A 67 -3.34 -0.87 15.73
CA ARG A 67 -3.52 -2.26 16.18
C ARG A 67 -3.96 -3.29 15.14
N MET A 68 -4.06 -2.91 13.88
CA MET A 68 -4.23 -3.87 12.80
C MET A 68 -2.85 -4.42 12.41
N THR A 69 -2.31 -5.31 13.26
CA THR A 69 -0.98 -5.93 13.12
C THR A 69 -0.97 -7.19 12.25
N GLY A 70 -2.06 -7.41 11.50
CA GLY A 70 -2.23 -8.53 10.59
C GLY A 70 -3.50 -8.37 9.74
N LEU A 71 -3.90 -9.43 9.04
CA LEU A 71 -4.94 -9.37 8.02
C LEU A 71 -6.35 -9.35 8.62
N ALA A 72 -7.23 -8.49 8.11
CA ALA A 72 -8.60 -8.33 8.57
C ALA A 72 -9.39 -9.66 8.56
N HIS A 73 -9.27 -10.40 7.45
CA HIS A 73 -9.91 -11.69 7.27
C HIS A 73 -9.29 -12.83 8.09
N LEU A 74 -8.22 -12.57 8.85
CA LEU A 74 -7.65 -13.48 9.85
C LEU A 74 -7.94 -13.03 11.29
N GLY A 75 -8.88 -12.09 11.47
CA GLY A 75 -9.36 -11.67 12.78
C GLY A 75 -8.62 -10.49 13.40
N PHE A 76 -7.73 -9.82 12.65
CA PHE A 76 -7.10 -8.59 13.12
C PHE A 76 -8.01 -7.39 12.88
N SER A 77 -8.04 -6.47 13.84
CA SER A 77 -8.87 -5.27 13.75
C SER A 77 -8.16 -4.08 14.36
N MET A 78 -8.48 -2.88 13.86
CA MET A 78 -8.09 -1.65 14.52
C MET A 78 -8.82 -1.47 15.84
N LYS A 79 -8.20 -0.73 16.76
CA LYS A 79 -8.86 -0.29 18.01
C LYS A 79 -10.05 0.61 17.71
N GLU A 80 -11.13 0.45 18.46
CA GLU A 80 -12.38 1.20 18.29
C GLU A 80 -12.20 2.71 18.46
N GLU A 81 -11.22 3.13 19.25
CA GLU A 81 -10.94 4.54 19.52
C GLU A 81 -10.18 5.25 18.38
N VAL A 82 -9.70 4.51 17.39
CA VAL A 82 -8.92 5.06 16.27
C VAL A 82 -9.81 5.92 15.38
N ARG A 83 -9.35 7.13 15.07
CA ARG A 83 -10.01 8.03 14.12
C ARG A 83 -9.51 7.73 12.70
N THR A 84 -10.44 7.51 11.79
CA THR A 84 -10.15 7.21 10.38
C THR A 84 -10.41 8.44 9.50
N LEU A 85 -9.82 8.44 8.31
CA LEU A 85 -10.02 9.44 7.27
C LEU A 85 -11.50 9.68 6.94
N PRO A 86 -12.32 8.66 6.63
CA PRO A 86 -13.75 8.88 6.38
C PRO A 86 -14.49 9.47 7.60
N MET A 87 -14.19 9.05 8.85
CA MET A 87 -14.79 9.70 10.02
C MET A 87 -14.50 11.21 10.08
N GLN A 88 -13.24 11.60 9.86
CA GLN A 88 -12.82 13.00 9.91
C GLN A 88 -13.37 13.83 8.74
N LEU A 89 -13.44 13.24 7.53
CA LEU A 89 -14.05 13.89 6.38
C LEU A 89 -15.56 14.07 6.55
N GLY A 90 -16.25 13.07 7.11
CA GLY A 90 -17.67 13.16 7.46
C GLY A 90 -17.95 14.29 8.47
N GLU A 91 -17.12 14.41 9.51
CA GLU A 91 -17.17 15.54 10.47
C GLU A 91 -16.91 16.90 9.79
N ALA A 92 -16.10 16.92 8.74
CA ALA A 92 -15.88 18.08 7.89
C ALA A 92 -17.00 18.31 6.85
N GLY A 93 -18.07 17.52 6.85
CA GLY A 93 -19.23 17.70 5.98
C GLY A 93 -19.12 17.08 4.59
N TYR A 94 -18.23 16.10 4.41
CA TYR A 94 -18.21 15.27 3.20
C TYR A 94 -19.26 14.16 3.29
N GLU A 95 -19.87 13.79 2.16
CA GLU A 95 -20.46 12.44 2.03
C GLU A 95 -19.32 11.44 1.77
N THR A 96 -19.24 10.40 2.58
CA THR A 96 -18.16 9.41 2.53
C THR A 96 -18.68 8.07 2.03
N ILE A 97 -18.07 7.57 0.95
CA ILE A 97 -18.56 6.40 0.22
C ILE A 97 -17.40 5.43 0.00
N LEU A 98 -17.58 4.18 0.43
CA LEU A 98 -16.71 3.08 0.06
C LEU A 98 -17.33 2.30 -1.10
N VAL A 99 -16.56 2.05 -2.15
CA VAL A 99 -16.94 1.21 -3.29
C VAL A 99 -15.94 0.09 -3.46
N GLY A 100 -16.41 -1.16 -3.46
CA GLY A 100 -15.56 -2.33 -3.68
C GLY A 100 -14.80 -2.79 -2.43
N LEU A 101 -13.48 -2.97 -2.59
CA LEU A 101 -12.61 -3.56 -1.56
C LEU A 101 -12.17 -2.52 -0.52
N SER A 102 -12.21 -2.88 0.76
CA SER A 102 -11.60 -2.09 1.84
C SER A 102 -10.37 -2.86 2.33
N HIS A 103 -10.61 -4.02 2.96
CA HIS A 103 -9.63 -4.88 3.62
C HIS A 103 -9.17 -4.45 5.01
N GLU A 104 -9.92 -3.59 5.68
CA GLU A 104 -9.64 -3.11 7.03
C GLU A 104 -10.90 -3.19 7.91
N THR A 105 -10.72 -3.37 9.21
CA THR A 105 -11.83 -3.44 10.18
C THR A 105 -11.46 -2.63 11.42
N ILE A 106 -12.47 -2.15 12.14
CA ILE A 106 -12.31 -1.42 13.40
C ILE A 106 -13.30 -1.94 14.45
N GLY A 107 -12.81 -2.18 15.68
CA GLY A 107 -13.64 -2.64 16.79
C GLY A 107 -14.23 -4.05 16.58
N GLU A 108 -13.59 -4.89 15.76
CA GLU A 108 -14.06 -6.25 15.44
C GLU A 108 -12.96 -7.31 15.68
N GLN A 109 -12.16 -7.16 16.73
CA GLN A 109 -11.07 -8.09 17.03
C GLN A 109 -11.59 -9.54 17.15
N GLY A 110 -10.95 -10.46 16.41
CA GLY A 110 -11.38 -11.86 16.27
C GLY A 110 -12.47 -12.10 15.23
N GLY A 111 -13.02 -11.05 14.62
CA GLY A 111 -14.01 -11.14 13.55
C GLY A 111 -13.35 -11.44 12.20
N VAL A 112 -13.82 -12.49 11.52
CA VAL A 112 -13.35 -12.87 10.17
C VAL A 112 -14.16 -12.12 9.12
N ARG A 113 -13.70 -10.93 8.73
CA ARG A 113 -14.36 -10.06 7.71
C ARG A 113 -13.35 -9.27 6.92
N PHE A 114 -13.76 -8.83 5.72
CA PHE A 114 -12.94 -7.96 4.86
C PHE A 114 -13.17 -6.47 5.11
N THR A 115 -14.29 -6.08 5.73
CA THR A 115 -14.52 -4.68 6.09
C THR A 115 -15.53 -4.54 7.23
N SER A 116 -15.43 -3.44 7.96
CA SER A 116 -16.45 -2.95 8.88
C SER A 116 -17.00 -1.58 8.45
N GLY A 117 -17.11 -1.34 7.14
CA GLY A 117 -17.56 -0.11 6.45
C GLY A 117 -18.17 1.00 7.32
N GLU A 118 -19.37 0.80 7.88
CA GLU A 118 -20.05 1.80 8.72
C GLU A 118 -19.22 2.22 9.94
N LYS A 119 -18.63 1.27 10.66
CA LYS A 119 -17.76 1.57 11.81
C LYS A 119 -16.46 2.24 11.40
N LEU A 120 -16.02 2.07 10.15
CA LEU A 120 -14.88 2.82 9.63
C LEU A 120 -15.26 4.29 9.37
N GLY A 121 -16.55 4.66 9.41
CA GLY A 121 -17.01 6.03 9.24
C GLY A 121 -17.50 6.38 7.84
N TYR A 122 -17.74 5.38 6.98
CA TYR A 122 -18.38 5.61 5.69
C TYR A 122 -19.89 5.75 5.87
N ASP A 123 -20.49 6.79 5.29
CA ASP A 123 -21.94 6.98 5.24
C ASP A 123 -22.61 5.90 4.39
N ARG A 124 -21.92 5.44 3.34
CA ARG A 124 -22.39 4.41 2.42
C ARG A 124 -21.30 3.42 2.08
N TYR A 125 -21.67 2.14 2.04
CA TYR A 125 -20.85 1.08 1.50
C TYR A 125 -21.55 0.41 0.32
N GLU A 126 -21.04 0.65 -0.88
CA GLU A 126 -21.47 0.01 -2.11
C GLU A 126 -20.64 -1.27 -2.32
N GLN A 127 -21.13 -2.38 -1.79
CA GLN A 127 -20.46 -3.67 -1.96
C GLN A 127 -20.60 -4.15 -3.41
N VAL A 128 -19.46 -4.28 -4.09
CA VAL A 128 -19.41 -4.72 -5.48
C VAL A 128 -18.64 -6.03 -5.59
N GLY A 129 -19.33 -7.17 -5.46
CA GLY A 129 -18.73 -8.50 -5.60
C GLY A 129 -17.43 -8.68 -4.79
N ARG A 130 -16.34 -9.05 -5.48
CA ARG A 130 -14.98 -9.14 -4.91
C ARG A 130 -14.19 -7.82 -4.99
N GLY A 131 -14.77 -6.77 -5.56
CA GLY A 131 -14.10 -5.50 -5.82
C GLY A 131 -13.35 -5.48 -7.15
N TYR A 132 -13.73 -6.31 -8.14
CA TYR A 132 -13.11 -6.28 -9.47
C TYR A 132 -13.23 -4.89 -10.09
N ALA A 133 -12.14 -4.40 -10.65
CA ALA A 133 -12.00 -3.02 -11.08
C ALA A 133 -13.07 -2.63 -12.10
N GLY A 134 -13.46 -3.56 -12.98
CA GLY A 134 -14.50 -3.36 -13.96
C GLY A 134 -15.87 -3.00 -13.34
N ASP A 135 -16.27 -3.71 -12.30
CA ASP A 135 -17.55 -3.49 -11.61
C ASP A 135 -17.47 -2.27 -10.68
N VAL A 136 -16.32 -2.07 -10.02
CA VAL A 136 -16.08 -0.87 -9.20
C VAL A 136 -16.16 0.39 -10.06
N ALA A 137 -15.62 0.36 -11.28
CA ALA A 137 -15.75 1.45 -12.25
C ALA A 137 -17.21 1.75 -12.61
N ASP A 138 -18.04 0.73 -12.83
CA ASP A 138 -19.47 0.94 -13.12
C ASP A 138 -20.19 1.62 -11.95
N GLN A 139 -19.92 1.16 -10.73
CA GLN A 139 -20.55 1.73 -9.55
C GLN A 139 -20.06 3.15 -9.26
N VAL A 140 -18.76 3.43 -9.39
CA VAL A 140 -18.21 4.80 -9.29
C VAL A 140 -18.83 5.70 -10.38
N ASN A 141 -18.93 5.22 -11.61
CA ASN A 141 -19.51 5.99 -12.71
C ASN A 141 -20.97 6.38 -12.43
N LYS A 142 -21.77 5.44 -11.91
CA LYS A 142 -23.14 5.71 -11.49
C LYS A 142 -23.19 6.76 -10.38
N LEU A 143 -22.32 6.68 -9.37
CA LEU A 143 -22.26 7.69 -8.30
C LEU A 143 -21.89 9.08 -8.83
N LEU A 144 -20.99 9.16 -9.81
CA LEU A 144 -20.62 10.42 -10.46
C LEU A 144 -21.79 11.01 -11.27
N GLU A 145 -22.57 10.17 -11.96
CA GLU A 145 -23.80 10.58 -12.66
C GLU A 145 -24.84 11.10 -11.66
N ASP A 146 -25.11 10.34 -10.60
CA ASP A 146 -26.06 10.70 -9.54
C ASP A 146 -25.66 12.03 -8.89
N ARG A 147 -24.36 12.22 -8.62
CA ARG A 147 -23.84 13.47 -8.05
C ARG A 147 -24.01 14.66 -8.99
N ALA A 148 -23.70 14.50 -10.26
CA ALA A 148 -23.85 15.57 -11.25
C ALA A 148 -25.31 15.95 -11.49
N ALA A 149 -26.25 15.05 -11.21
CA ALA A 149 -27.69 15.31 -11.25
C ALA A 149 -28.22 15.96 -9.96
N SER A 150 -27.46 15.94 -8.86
CA SER A 150 -27.87 16.56 -7.59
C SER A 150 -27.70 18.09 -7.63
N SER A 151 -28.51 18.78 -6.82
CA SER A 151 -28.41 20.21 -6.59
C SER A 151 -27.77 20.58 -5.25
N ASP A 152 -27.37 19.59 -4.45
CA ASP A 152 -26.59 19.82 -3.25
C ASP A 152 -25.13 20.15 -3.59
N GLU A 153 -24.49 20.98 -2.76
CA GLU A 153 -23.07 21.35 -2.89
C GLU A 153 -22.22 20.57 -1.88
N ILE A 154 -22.68 19.40 -1.42
CA ILE A 154 -21.97 18.60 -0.42
C ILE A 154 -20.76 17.95 -1.11
N PRO A 155 -19.51 18.17 -0.66
CA PRO A 155 -18.37 17.50 -1.27
C PRO A 155 -18.41 15.99 -1.00
N PHE A 156 -17.88 15.17 -1.91
CA PHE A 156 -17.79 13.73 -1.71
C PHE A 156 -16.36 13.24 -1.49
N PHE A 157 -16.23 12.18 -0.72
CA PHE A 157 -15.05 11.32 -0.65
C PHE A 157 -15.46 9.91 -1.08
N ILE A 158 -14.97 9.49 -2.25
CA ILE A 158 -15.15 8.12 -2.74
C ILE A 158 -13.83 7.38 -2.55
N SER A 159 -13.85 6.35 -1.72
CA SER A 159 -12.78 5.35 -1.62
C SER A 159 -13.13 4.17 -2.52
N ALA A 160 -12.47 4.06 -3.66
CA ALA A 160 -12.68 3.00 -4.65
C ALA A 160 -11.54 1.98 -4.53
N GLY A 161 -11.82 0.86 -3.87
CA GLY A 161 -10.84 -0.21 -3.73
C GLY A 161 -11.01 -1.31 -4.77
N LEU A 162 -9.91 -1.62 -5.46
CA LEU A 162 -9.86 -2.59 -6.53
C LEU A 162 -9.23 -3.89 -6.04
N PHE A 163 -9.73 -5.03 -6.52
CA PHE A 163 -9.15 -6.35 -6.27
C PHE A 163 -7.83 -6.51 -7.03
N GLU A 164 -7.77 -5.98 -8.25
CA GLU A 164 -6.57 -5.92 -9.04
C GLU A 164 -5.52 -5.08 -8.30
N THR A 165 -4.27 -5.51 -8.23
CA THR A 165 -3.62 -6.63 -8.92
C THR A 165 -3.26 -7.78 -7.97
N HIS A 166 -4.15 -8.14 -7.04
CA HIS A 166 -3.93 -9.28 -6.14
C HIS A 166 -3.81 -10.59 -6.93
N ARG A 167 -3.10 -11.57 -6.36
CA ARG A 167 -2.98 -12.91 -6.96
C ARG A 167 -4.35 -13.56 -7.10
N ASP A 168 -4.66 -13.89 -8.35
CA ASP A 168 -5.61 -14.88 -8.89
C ASP A 168 -5.58 -14.69 -10.42
N PHE A 169 -4.37 -14.64 -11.00
CA PHE A 169 -4.15 -13.99 -12.29
C PHE A 169 -4.73 -14.72 -13.51
N GLU A 170 -5.15 -15.97 -13.33
CA GLU A 170 -5.72 -16.79 -14.40
C GLU A 170 -6.91 -16.11 -15.09
N GLU A 171 -7.70 -15.32 -14.35
CA GLU A 171 -8.86 -14.58 -14.85
C GLU A 171 -8.46 -13.48 -15.87
N TYR A 172 -7.22 -13.00 -15.82
CA TYR A 172 -6.73 -11.90 -16.65
C TYR A 172 -5.85 -12.35 -17.81
N ARG A 173 -5.66 -13.66 -18.00
CA ARG A 173 -4.79 -14.22 -19.04
C ARG A 173 -5.12 -13.75 -20.45
N ALA A 174 -6.38 -13.39 -20.72
CA ALA A 174 -6.79 -12.83 -22.01
C ALA A 174 -6.15 -11.45 -22.31
N MET A 175 -5.76 -10.72 -21.28
CA MET A 175 -5.11 -9.41 -21.36
C MET A 175 -3.59 -9.49 -21.11
N ALA A 176 -3.06 -10.68 -20.82
CA ALA A 176 -1.65 -10.90 -20.51
C ALA A 176 -0.72 -10.51 -21.66
N ASP A 177 0.50 -10.11 -21.31
CA ASP A 177 1.56 -9.93 -22.29
C ASP A 177 2.07 -11.27 -22.84
N PRO A 178 2.61 -11.31 -24.07
CA PRO A 178 3.26 -12.51 -24.57
C PRO A 178 4.45 -12.89 -23.67
N VAL A 179 4.45 -14.13 -23.18
CA VAL A 179 5.41 -14.64 -22.16
C VAL A 179 6.87 -14.39 -22.58
N GLU A 180 7.19 -14.47 -23.87
CA GLU A 180 8.52 -14.24 -24.41
C GLU A 180 8.98 -12.78 -24.40
N GLN A 181 8.06 -11.83 -24.22
CA GLN A 181 8.34 -10.38 -24.15
C GLN A 181 8.45 -9.88 -22.71
N VAL A 182 7.98 -10.67 -21.75
CA VAL A 182 7.99 -10.31 -20.33
C VAL A 182 9.40 -10.49 -19.76
N ILE A 183 9.88 -9.43 -19.09
CA ILE A 183 11.16 -9.42 -18.38
C ILE A 183 10.85 -9.35 -16.88
N PRO A 184 11.06 -10.44 -16.11
CA PRO A 184 10.91 -10.40 -14.67
C PRO A 184 11.93 -9.45 -14.02
N PRO A 185 11.65 -8.94 -12.82
CA PRO A 185 12.64 -8.16 -12.08
C PRO A 185 13.92 -8.95 -11.87
N VAL A 186 15.06 -8.24 -11.93
CA VAL A 186 16.41 -8.82 -11.91
C VAL A 186 16.78 -9.60 -10.64
N TYR A 187 15.95 -9.54 -9.59
CA TYR A 187 16.08 -10.33 -8.36
C TYR A 187 15.33 -11.66 -8.42
N LEU A 188 14.60 -11.95 -9.51
CA LEU A 188 13.95 -13.23 -9.78
C LEU A 188 14.61 -13.94 -10.97
N PRO A 189 14.59 -15.29 -11.00
CA PRO A 189 15.17 -16.04 -12.10
C PRO A 189 14.33 -15.86 -13.37
N ASN A 190 14.99 -15.64 -14.51
CA ASN A 190 14.33 -15.43 -15.79
C ASN A 190 13.95 -16.77 -16.47
N THR A 191 13.01 -17.50 -15.87
CA THR A 191 12.49 -18.78 -16.37
C THR A 191 11.15 -18.60 -17.11
N PRO A 192 10.71 -19.57 -17.95
CA PRO A 192 9.38 -19.53 -18.54
C PRO A 192 8.25 -19.39 -17.52
N ASP A 193 8.34 -20.09 -16.38
CA ASP A 193 7.30 -20.10 -15.34
C ASP A 193 7.19 -18.73 -14.66
N VAL A 194 8.32 -18.10 -14.32
CA VAL A 194 8.33 -16.74 -13.75
C VAL A 194 7.81 -15.72 -14.77
N ARG A 195 8.22 -15.84 -16.04
CA ARG A 195 7.68 -14.97 -17.10
C ARG A 195 6.18 -15.14 -17.29
N SER A 196 5.66 -16.36 -17.19
CA SER A 196 4.22 -16.63 -17.27
C SER A 196 3.45 -16.01 -16.11
N ASP A 197 3.99 -16.08 -14.88
CA ASP A 197 3.39 -15.45 -13.69
C ASP A 197 3.33 -13.92 -13.84
N PHE A 198 4.40 -13.29 -14.36
CA PHE A 198 4.42 -11.85 -14.65
C PHE A 198 3.53 -11.47 -15.84
N ALA A 199 3.42 -12.32 -16.87
CA ALA A 199 2.53 -12.09 -18.01
C ALA A 199 1.07 -12.00 -17.54
N ASP A 200 0.62 -12.97 -16.73
CA ASP A 200 -0.74 -12.98 -16.19
C ASP A 200 -0.94 -11.77 -15.24
N PHE A 201 0.06 -11.40 -14.43
CA PHE A 201 0.06 -10.16 -13.62
C PHE A 201 -0.08 -8.89 -14.48
N HIS A 202 0.62 -8.79 -15.62
CA HIS A 202 0.45 -7.67 -16.55
C HIS A 202 -0.98 -7.59 -17.10
N GLY A 203 -1.63 -8.73 -17.33
CA GLY A 203 -3.05 -8.78 -17.69
C GLY A 203 -3.96 -8.15 -16.62
N SER A 204 -3.66 -8.40 -15.35
CA SER A 204 -4.36 -7.78 -14.22
C SER A 204 -4.13 -6.26 -14.17
N VAL A 205 -2.89 -5.82 -14.33
CA VAL A 205 -2.52 -4.38 -14.38
C VAL A 205 -3.25 -3.66 -15.52
N LYS A 206 -3.29 -4.25 -16.73
CA LYS A 206 -3.99 -3.67 -17.89
C LYS A 206 -5.51 -3.60 -17.70
N THR A 207 -6.09 -4.61 -17.06
CA THR A 207 -7.51 -4.62 -16.69
C THR A 207 -7.84 -3.48 -15.72
N MET A 208 -7.00 -3.29 -14.71
CA MET A 208 -7.10 -2.20 -13.75
C MET A 208 -6.99 -0.82 -14.44
N ASP A 209 -5.99 -0.61 -15.30
CA ASP A 209 -5.81 0.66 -16.01
C ASP A 209 -7.02 1.01 -16.89
N SER A 210 -7.58 0.03 -17.60
CA SER A 210 -8.80 0.18 -18.41
C SER A 210 -10.05 0.53 -17.57
N ALA A 211 -10.16 -0.03 -16.37
CA ALA A 211 -11.23 0.34 -15.45
C ALA A 211 -11.09 1.77 -14.92
N ILE A 212 -9.86 2.20 -14.61
CA ILE A 212 -9.56 3.58 -14.20
C ILE A 212 -9.87 4.55 -15.35
N ASP A 213 -9.57 4.18 -16.60
CA ASP A 213 -9.91 5.00 -17.78
C ASP A 213 -11.40 5.34 -17.83
N ARG A 214 -12.25 4.33 -17.60
CA ARG A 214 -13.70 4.50 -17.56
C ARG A 214 -14.14 5.49 -16.48
N MET A 215 -13.50 5.46 -15.30
CA MET A 215 -13.78 6.42 -14.21
C MET A 215 -13.35 7.84 -14.59
N ILE A 216 -12.14 8.01 -15.15
CA ILE A 216 -11.60 9.31 -15.55
C ILE A 216 -12.42 9.93 -16.69
N ILE A 217 -12.82 9.12 -17.69
CA ILE A 217 -13.71 9.56 -18.77
C ILE A 217 -15.03 10.03 -18.19
N ARG A 218 -15.65 9.23 -17.32
CA ARG A 218 -16.94 9.60 -16.74
C ARG A 218 -16.88 10.88 -15.92
N LEU A 219 -15.82 11.05 -15.12
CA LEU A 219 -15.61 12.26 -14.32
C LEU A 219 -15.56 13.53 -15.18
N LYS A 220 -14.98 13.44 -16.39
CA LYS A 220 -14.97 14.54 -17.37
C LYS A 220 -16.34 14.75 -18.00
N GLU A 221 -17.03 13.68 -18.39
CA GLU A 221 -18.36 13.75 -19.00
C GLU A 221 -19.41 14.37 -18.07
N THR A 222 -19.30 14.13 -16.76
CA THR A 222 -20.16 14.73 -15.73
C THR A 222 -19.77 16.17 -15.37
N GLY A 223 -18.62 16.66 -15.83
CA GLY A 223 -18.11 18.00 -15.55
C GLY A 223 -17.58 18.19 -14.12
N LEU A 224 -17.40 17.11 -13.36
CA LEU A 224 -16.91 17.13 -11.98
C LEU A 224 -15.37 17.18 -11.87
N ASP A 225 -14.66 17.01 -12.98
CA ASP A 225 -13.20 16.87 -13.05
C ASP A 225 -12.43 18.07 -12.47
N LYS A 226 -12.90 19.30 -12.68
CA LYS A 226 -12.23 20.51 -12.19
C LYS A 226 -12.31 20.70 -10.68
N ASP A 227 -13.31 20.08 -10.05
CA ASP A 227 -13.56 20.18 -8.61
C ASP A 227 -13.21 18.88 -7.87
N THR A 228 -12.64 17.89 -8.56
CA THR A 228 -12.30 16.59 -7.98
C THR A 228 -10.80 16.33 -8.06
N LEU A 229 -10.18 16.11 -6.90
CA LEU A 229 -8.86 15.51 -6.82
C LEU A 229 -8.98 13.99 -7.01
N VAL A 230 -8.36 13.46 -8.06
CA VAL A 230 -8.21 12.02 -8.24
C VAL A 230 -6.85 11.57 -7.76
N ILE A 231 -6.84 10.52 -6.95
CA ILE A 231 -5.63 9.94 -6.37
C ILE A 231 -5.61 8.46 -6.76
N TYR A 232 -4.51 8.01 -7.32
CA TYR A 232 -4.24 6.58 -7.50
C TYR A 232 -3.11 6.17 -6.57
N THR A 233 -3.33 5.08 -5.82
CA THR A 233 -2.31 4.47 -4.98
C THR A 233 -2.51 2.95 -4.83
N THR A 234 -1.62 2.32 -4.08
CA THR A 234 -1.66 0.89 -3.74
C THR A 234 -1.23 0.71 -2.29
N ASP A 235 -1.62 -0.41 -1.69
CA ASP A 235 -1.31 -0.72 -0.31
C ASP A 235 0.18 -1.05 -0.10
N HIS A 236 0.79 -1.87 -0.95
CA HIS A 236 2.21 -2.20 -0.85
C HIS A 236 2.77 -2.69 -2.18
N GLY A 237 4.02 -3.17 -2.14
CA GLY A 237 4.71 -3.78 -3.27
C GLY A 237 3.98 -4.99 -3.86
N ILE A 238 4.49 -5.46 -5.00
CA ILE A 238 3.87 -6.56 -5.74
C ILE A 238 3.80 -7.87 -4.92
N ALA A 239 2.81 -8.71 -5.18
CA ALA A 239 2.73 -10.03 -4.58
C ALA A 239 3.71 -11.01 -5.24
N PHE A 240 5.02 -10.80 -5.15
CA PHE A 240 6.04 -11.70 -5.70
C PHE A 240 7.15 -11.96 -4.67
N PRO A 241 7.99 -13.01 -4.85
CA PRO A 241 9.07 -13.27 -3.92
C PRO A 241 9.99 -12.06 -3.76
N ARG A 242 10.50 -11.84 -2.54
CA ARG A 242 11.24 -10.62 -2.10
C ARG A 242 10.43 -9.32 -2.09
N ALA A 243 9.13 -9.33 -2.38
CA ALA A 243 8.28 -8.13 -2.33
C ALA A 243 7.33 -8.20 -1.12
N LYS A 244 6.03 -8.42 -1.33
CA LYS A 244 5.01 -8.57 -0.26
C LYS A 244 5.52 -9.46 0.89
N GLY A 245 5.30 -9.02 2.12
CA GLY A 245 5.77 -9.68 3.33
C GLY A 245 7.24 -9.41 3.70
N THR A 246 7.97 -8.57 2.96
CA THR A 246 9.37 -8.25 3.25
C THR A 246 9.62 -6.75 3.31
N PHE A 247 10.67 -6.33 4.04
CA PHE A 247 11.09 -4.92 4.06
C PHE A 247 12.01 -4.55 2.89
N MET A 248 12.15 -5.40 1.88
CA MET A 248 12.83 -5.02 0.65
C MET A 248 12.08 -3.86 -0.03
N ASP A 249 12.77 -3.02 -0.80
CA ASP A 249 12.12 -1.88 -1.47
C ASP A 249 11.04 -2.37 -2.43
N ALA A 250 11.22 -3.55 -3.03
CA ALA A 250 10.18 -4.20 -3.84
C ALA A 250 8.88 -4.51 -3.06
N GLY A 251 8.95 -4.68 -1.74
CA GLY A 251 7.80 -4.90 -0.85
C GLY A 251 7.24 -3.62 -0.26
N LEU A 252 8.08 -2.61 -0.05
CA LEU A 252 7.71 -1.33 0.53
C LEU A 252 7.26 -0.29 -0.50
N GLU A 253 7.72 -0.37 -1.75
CA GLU A 253 7.43 0.65 -2.75
C GLU A 253 5.95 0.68 -3.11
N THR A 254 5.35 1.86 -3.01
CA THR A 254 3.96 2.11 -3.41
C THR A 254 3.94 3.15 -4.52
N SER A 255 2.97 3.03 -5.40
CA SER A 255 2.65 4.08 -6.36
C SER A 255 1.77 5.13 -5.69
N LEU A 256 2.02 6.40 -6.02
CA LEU A 256 1.14 7.51 -5.65
C LEU A 256 1.13 8.55 -6.76
N ILE A 257 -0.07 8.83 -7.27
CA ILE A 257 -0.30 9.75 -8.38
C ILE A 257 -1.47 10.66 -8.01
N PHE A 258 -1.29 11.96 -8.19
CA PHE A 258 -2.33 12.97 -8.01
C PHE A 258 -2.69 13.60 -9.34
N TYR A 259 -3.97 13.62 -9.68
CA TYR A 259 -4.50 14.20 -10.90
C TYR A 259 -5.63 15.17 -10.56
N TRP A 260 -5.45 16.46 -10.88
CA TRP A 260 -6.47 17.48 -10.66
C TRP A 260 -6.39 18.59 -11.72
N PRO A 261 -7.17 18.46 -12.82
CA PRO A 261 -7.17 19.39 -13.93
C PRO A 261 -7.38 20.85 -13.49
N GLY A 262 -6.44 21.72 -13.86
CA GLY A 262 -6.52 23.17 -13.59
C GLY A 262 -6.14 23.59 -12.16
N ARG A 263 -5.80 22.65 -11.27
CA ARG A 263 -5.32 22.93 -9.91
C ARG A 263 -3.91 22.41 -9.65
N ILE A 264 -3.57 21.27 -10.23
CA ILE A 264 -2.22 20.72 -10.23
C ILE A 264 -1.57 21.03 -11.59
N GLN A 265 -0.33 21.51 -11.55
CA GLN A 265 0.51 21.57 -12.75
C GLN A 265 1.03 20.17 -13.06
N GLY A 266 0.72 19.70 -14.28
CA GLY A 266 1.15 18.39 -14.77
C GLY A 266 2.65 18.26 -14.99
N GLY A 267 3.11 17.01 -15.03
CA GLY A 267 4.48 16.60 -15.34
C GLY A 267 5.44 16.74 -14.16
N ARG A 268 4.90 16.93 -12.95
CA ARG A 268 5.71 17.11 -11.74
C ARG A 268 6.05 15.75 -11.13
N VAL A 269 7.29 15.65 -10.64
CA VAL A 269 7.77 14.49 -9.88
C VAL A 269 8.15 14.95 -8.48
N ILE A 270 7.66 14.25 -7.47
CA ILE A 270 8.05 14.44 -6.07
C ILE A 270 9.02 13.32 -5.70
N GLU A 271 10.23 13.69 -5.28
CA GLU A 271 11.30 12.77 -4.86
C GLU A 271 11.53 12.80 -3.34
N GLU A 272 10.70 13.53 -2.60
CA GLU A 272 10.70 13.55 -1.13
C GLU A 272 10.33 12.19 -0.56
N LEU A 273 10.97 11.79 0.54
CA LEU A 273 10.65 10.54 1.23
C LEU A 273 9.28 10.66 1.91
N LEU A 274 8.33 9.86 1.43
CA LEU A 274 6.94 9.87 1.87
C LEU A 274 6.50 8.46 2.25
N CYS A 275 5.52 8.36 3.14
CA CYS A 275 5.00 7.09 3.62
C CYS A 275 3.46 7.08 3.63
N ASN A 276 2.83 5.91 3.53
CA ASN A 276 1.37 5.78 3.55
C ASN A 276 0.69 6.45 4.74
N ILE A 277 1.36 6.56 5.90
CA ILE A 277 0.87 7.30 7.08
C ILE A 277 0.63 8.79 6.81
N ASP A 278 1.21 9.34 5.75
CA ASP A 278 1.15 10.77 5.44
C ASP A 278 -0.07 11.14 4.59
N LEU A 279 -0.78 10.15 4.03
CA LEU A 279 -1.87 10.43 3.11
C LEU A 279 -3.08 11.00 3.85
N MET A 280 -3.51 10.40 4.98
CA MET A 280 -4.60 10.95 5.79
C MET A 280 -4.39 12.41 6.19
N PRO A 281 -3.29 12.81 6.88
CA PRO A 281 -3.11 14.21 7.26
C PRO A 281 -3.06 15.16 6.06
N THR A 282 -2.50 14.72 4.93
CA THR A 282 -2.48 15.52 3.69
C THR A 282 -3.88 15.77 3.14
N LEU A 283 -4.75 14.76 3.14
CA LEU A 283 -6.12 14.89 2.65
C LEU A 283 -7.02 15.68 3.59
N LEU A 284 -6.80 15.56 4.90
CA LEU A 284 -7.52 16.37 5.89
C LEU A 284 -7.11 17.84 5.82
N ASP A 285 -5.81 18.12 5.67
CA ASP A 285 -5.29 19.47 5.44
C ASP A 285 -5.89 20.09 4.16
N LEU A 286 -5.93 19.32 3.07
CA LEU A 286 -6.57 19.76 1.81
C LEU A 286 -8.06 20.09 2.00
N ALA A 287 -8.78 19.25 2.75
CA ALA A 287 -10.20 19.41 3.02
C ALA A 287 -10.51 20.54 4.03
N GLY A 288 -9.48 21.10 4.68
CA GLY A 288 -9.65 21.99 5.84
C GLY A 288 -10.36 21.30 7.01
N ALA A 289 -10.16 19.98 7.15
CA ALA A 289 -10.68 19.15 8.22
C ALA A 289 -9.72 19.12 9.42
N GLU A 290 -10.22 18.75 10.59
CA GLU A 290 -9.38 18.55 11.78
C GLU A 290 -8.47 17.33 11.57
N ILE A 291 -7.18 17.49 11.85
CA ILE A 291 -6.22 16.38 11.88
C ILE A 291 -6.19 15.84 13.31
N PRO A 292 -6.53 14.56 13.55
CA PRO A 292 -6.50 13.98 14.89
C PRO A 292 -5.11 14.11 15.54
N GLY A 293 -5.10 14.44 16.83
CA GLY A 293 -3.86 14.45 17.61
C GLY A 293 -3.27 13.05 17.77
N GLY A 294 -1.94 12.95 17.80
CA GLY A 294 -1.23 11.70 18.06
C GLY A 294 -1.12 10.74 16.87
N ILE A 295 -1.36 11.21 15.64
CA ILE A 295 -1.00 10.49 14.43
C ILE A 295 0.53 10.51 14.19
N ASP A 296 1.03 9.55 13.42
CA ASP A 296 2.46 9.40 13.12
C ASP A 296 2.88 10.14 11.84
N GLY A 297 1.95 10.31 10.89
CA GLY A 297 2.22 10.98 9.62
C GLY A 297 2.10 12.49 9.66
N TYR A 298 2.60 13.14 8.61
CA TYR A 298 2.58 14.61 8.45
C TYR A 298 2.03 14.99 7.08
N SER A 299 1.30 16.10 7.01
CA SER A 299 0.80 16.63 5.74
C SER A 299 1.97 17.04 4.83
N PHE A 300 1.94 16.58 3.58
CA PHE A 300 2.80 17.05 2.50
C PHE A 300 2.03 17.90 1.47
N LEU A 301 0.88 18.45 1.86
CA LEU A 301 0.07 19.34 1.01
C LEU A 301 0.87 20.48 0.34
N PRO A 302 1.87 21.12 1.00
CA PRO A 302 2.68 22.15 0.35
C PRO A 302 3.46 21.66 -0.88
N LEU A 303 3.69 20.34 -1.01
CA LEU A 303 4.30 19.76 -2.21
C LEU A 303 3.30 19.63 -3.36
N LEU A 304 1.98 19.60 -3.11
CA LEU A 304 0.97 19.35 -4.14
C LEU A 304 0.53 20.63 -4.86
N LEU A 305 0.28 21.71 -4.11
CA LEU A 305 -0.32 22.93 -4.65
C LEU A 305 0.72 23.99 -5.03
N LEU A 306 0.47 24.72 -6.11
CA LEU A 306 1.34 25.83 -6.54
C LEU A 306 1.02 27.11 -5.75
N GLN A 307 1.97 27.55 -4.93
CA GLN A 307 2.22 28.92 -4.42
C GLN A 307 1.11 29.75 -3.73
N ASP A 308 -0.18 29.41 -3.79
CA ASP A 308 -1.22 30.13 -3.02
C ASP A 308 -1.26 29.73 -1.52
N HIS A 309 -0.46 28.73 -1.13
CA HIS A 309 -0.25 28.28 0.25
C HIS A 309 1.17 28.61 0.77
N ALA A 310 1.84 29.61 0.20
CA ALA A 310 3.25 29.99 0.46
C ALA A 310 3.61 30.34 1.93
N GLU A 311 2.67 30.29 2.87
CA GLU A 311 2.97 30.43 4.30
C GLU A 311 3.37 29.11 4.99
N GLN A 312 3.13 27.94 4.38
CA GLN A 312 3.49 26.65 4.95
C GLN A 312 4.68 26.01 4.20
N SER A 313 5.81 25.84 4.90
CA SER A 313 6.95 25.06 4.42
C SER A 313 6.76 23.58 4.76
N TYR A 314 6.87 22.69 3.77
CA TYR A 314 7.03 21.26 4.03
C TYR A 314 8.38 21.01 4.71
N LEU A 315 8.40 20.17 5.75
CA LEU A 315 9.62 19.69 6.39
C LEU A 315 9.84 18.24 5.96
N PRO A 316 10.85 17.96 5.13
CA PRO A 316 11.20 16.60 4.73
C PRO A 316 11.48 15.70 5.93
N ARG A 317 10.97 14.46 5.88
CA ARG A 317 11.40 13.42 6.82
C ARG A 317 12.73 12.85 6.35
N GLU A 318 13.59 12.51 7.30
CA GLU A 318 14.85 11.80 7.00
C GLU A 318 14.64 10.29 6.87
N GLN A 319 13.57 9.77 7.50
CA GLN A 319 13.29 8.34 7.59
C GLN A 319 11.82 8.03 7.89
N PHE A 320 11.43 6.77 7.71
CA PHE A 320 10.21 6.19 8.29
C PHE A 320 10.50 4.79 8.86
N PHE A 321 9.64 4.31 9.76
CA PHE A 321 9.73 2.98 10.35
C PHE A 321 8.93 1.93 9.58
N CYS A 322 9.40 0.69 9.60
CA CYS A 322 8.74 -0.45 8.99
C CYS A 322 8.33 -1.46 10.06
N GLU A 323 7.17 -2.09 9.91
CA GLU A 323 6.71 -3.15 10.81
C GLU A 323 5.95 -4.25 10.09
N LEU A 324 6.17 -5.48 10.54
CA LEU A 324 5.40 -6.66 10.17
C LEU A 324 5.26 -7.51 11.42
N THR A 325 4.08 -8.06 11.69
CA THR A 325 3.87 -8.94 12.83
C THR A 325 3.26 -10.26 12.38
N TRP A 326 2.05 -10.22 11.82
CA TRP A 326 1.35 -11.37 11.28
C TRP A 326 0.96 -11.09 9.84
N HIS A 327 1.28 -11.99 8.91
CA HIS A 327 0.54 -12.09 7.65
C HIS A 327 -0.37 -13.32 7.75
N ASP A 328 -0.07 -14.36 7.00
CA ASP A 328 -0.67 -15.69 7.13
C ASP A 328 0.15 -16.60 8.07
N LEU A 329 1.37 -16.18 8.44
CA LEU A 329 2.23 -16.74 9.47
C LEU A 329 2.74 -15.62 10.40
N TYR A 330 3.17 -16.02 11.60
CA TYR A 330 3.83 -15.12 12.54
C TYR A 330 5.28 -14.88 12.12
N HIS A 331 5.60 -13.64 11.78
CA HIS A 331 6.93 -13.27 11.28
C HIS A 331 7.33 -11.85 11.74
N PRO A 332 7.44 -11.59 13.05
CA PRO A 332 7.66 -10.24 13.55
C PRO A 332 9.00 -9.63 13.12
N MET A 333 8.92 -8.50 12.42
CA MET A 333 10.04 -7.66 11.99
C MET A 333 9.78 -6.20 12.35
N ARG A 334 10.84 -5.45 12.68
CA ARG A 334 10.83 -3.99 12.74
C ARG A 334 12.04 -3.42 12.04
N GLY A 335 11.90 -2.24 11.45
CA GLY A 335 12.98 -1.61 10.70
C GLY A 335 12.82 -0.11 10.59
N LEU A 336 13.79 0.51 9.95
CA LEU A 336 13.68 1.87 9.46
C LEU A 336 14.31 1.97 8.08
N ARG A 337 13.82 2.91 7.29
CA ARG A 337 14.35 3.23 5.97
C ARG A 337 14.54 4.72 5.85
N THR A 338 15.74 5.11 5.45
CA THR A 338 16.14 6.47 5.10
C THR A 338 16.17 6.61 3.58
N HIS A 339 16.66 7.75 3.06
CA HIS A 339 16.94 7.88 1.62
C HIS A 339 18.02 6.90 1.11
N ARG A 340 18.99 6.52 1.97
CA ARG A 340 20.16 5.74 1.55
C ARG A 340 20.28 4.40 2.22
N TYR A 341 20.01 4.31 3.51
CA TYR A 341 20.17 3.09 4.28
C TYR A 341 18.85 2.52 4.75
N LYS A 342 18.83 1.20 4.92
CA LYS A 342 17.72 0.48 5.52
C LYS A 342 18.22 -0.54 6.53
N TYR A 343 17.56 -0.58 7.66
CA TYR A 343 17.84 -1.52 8.75
C TYR A 343 16.61 -2.38 9.04
N VAL A 344 16.82 -3.68 9.21
CA VAL A 344 15.79 -4.66 9.55
C VAL A 344 16.23 -5.45 10.76
N ARG A 345 15.30 -5.70 11.67
CA ARG A 345 15.48 -6.60 12.81
C ARG A 345 14.41 -7.69 12.78
N ASN A 346 14.88 -8.92 12.74
CA ASN A 346 14.05 -10.12 12.83
C ASN A 346 13.91 -10.53 14.30
N PHE A 347 12.68 -10.58 14.81
CA PHE A 347 12.40 -10.94 16.21
C PHE A 347 12.17 -12.45 16.41
N GLU A 348 12.02 -13.18 15.31
CA GLU A 348 11.78 -14.63 15.31
C GLU A 348 12.67 -15.32 14.28
N LYS A 349 13.03 -16.58 14.57
CA LYS A 349 13.63 -17.46 13.57
C LYS A 349 12.62 -17.73 12.47
N GLY A 350 13.04 -17.65 11.23
CA GLY A 350 12.18 -17.87 10.05
C GLY A 350 13.01 -18.07 8.78
N PRO A 351 12.35 -18.15 7.62
CA PRO A 351 13.06 -18.19 6.34
C PRO A 351 13.74 -16.84 6.07
N SER A 352 14.85 -16.88 5.32
CA SER A 352 15.62 -15.68 4.93
C SER A 352 14.81 -14.71 4.08
N VAL A 353 13.85 -15.21 3.30
CA VAL A 353 12.81 -14.41 2.66
C VAL A 353 11.47 -15.06 3.00
N TYR A 354 10.62 -14.29 3.67
CA TYR A 354 9.27 -14.73 3.96
C TYR A 354 8.42 -14.72 2.69
N LEU A 355 7.77 -15.86 2.41
CA LEU A 355 6.84 -16.03 1.29
C LEU A 355 5.43 -16.22 1.87
N PRO A 356 4.57 -15.19 1.81
CA PRO A 356 3.13 -15.35 2.00
C PRO A 356 2.56 -16.50 1.17
N LEU A 357 1.47 -17.11 1.61
CA LEU A 357 0.95 -18.36 1.05
C LEU A 357 0.59 -18.25 -0.44
N ASP A 358 0.00 -17.12 -0.83
CA ASP A 358 -0.35 -16.79 -2.22
C ASP A 358 0.89 -16.77 -3.13
N ILE A 359 2.01 -16.26 -2.62
CA ILE A 359 3.31 -16.27 -3.31
C ILE A 359 3.94 -17.66 -3.24
N HIS A 360 3.95 -18.31 -2.07
CA HIS A 360 4.52 -19.64 -1.87
C HIS A 360 4.00 -20.66 -2.89
N ARG A 361 2.70 -20.59 -3.18
CA ARG A 361 2.03 -21.47 -4.15
C ARG A 361 2.21 -21.06 -5.59
N SER A 362 2.63 -19.82 -5.87
CA SER A 362 2.75 -19.32 -7.24
C SER A 362 3.91 -19.96 -8.00
N LEU A 363 3.89 -19.85 -9.32
CA LEU A 363 5.01 -20.26 -10.19
C LEU A 363 6.31 -19.58 -9.77
N SER A 364 6.26 -18.27 -9.49
CA SER A 364 7.45 -17.54 -9.02
C SER A 364 7.92 -17.98 -7.64
N GLY A 365 7.02 -18.26 -6.70
CA GLY A 365 7.40 -18.77 -5.39
C GLY A 365 8.02 -20.16 -5.46
N GLN A 366 7.42 -21.08 -6.22
CA GLN A 366 7.97 -22.43 -6.44
C GLN A 366 9.37 -22.39 -7.07
N ALA A 367 9.65 -21.41 -7.92
CA ALA A 367 10.95 -21.26 -8.57
C ALA A 367 12.10 -20.86 -7.62
N VAL A 368 11.80 -20.26 -6.46
CA VAL A 368 12.82 -19.68 -5.56
C VAL A 368 12.73 -20.14 -4.11
N ARG A 369 11.62 -20.76 -3.68
CA ARG A 369 11.38 -21.06 -2.26
C ARG A 369 12.49 -21.90 -1.63
N GLU A 370 13.06 -22.86 -2.35
CA GLU A 370 14.14 -23.71 -1.82
C GLU A 370 15.41 -22.90 -1.53
N GLU A 371 15.68 -21.84 -2.30
CA GLU A 371 16.80 -20.91 -2.06
C GLU A 371 16.52 -20.05 -0.82
N TYR A 372 15.27 -19.62 -0.65
CA TYR A 372 14.86 -18.70 0.42
C TYR A 372 14.52 -19.38 1.74
N TYR A 373 14.22 -20.68 1.71
CA TYR A 373 13.87 -21.51 2.87
C TYR A 373 15.11 -21.98 3.64
N VAL A 374 16.03 -21.04 3.83
CA VAL A 374 17.17 -21.14 4.75
C VAL A 374 16.94 -20.17 5.92
N PRO A 375 17.57 -20.39 7.09
CA PRO A 375 17.36 -19.52 8.25
C PRO A 375 17.68 -18.03 7.96
N ASN A 376 16.84 -17.14 8.46
CA ASN A 376 17.11 -15.71 8.50
C ASN A 376 18.24 -15.36 9.49
N VAL A 377 18.67 -14.10 9.43
CA VAL A 377 19.63 -13.50 10.35
C VAL A 377 18.93 -12.53 11.31
N PRO A 378 19.46 -12.28 12.52
CA PRO A 378 18.79 -11.41 13.49
C PRO A 378 18.65 -9.95 13.01
N GLU A 379 19.62 -9.46 12.24
CA GLU A 379 19.70 -8.07 11.81
C GLU A 379 20.27 -7.96 10.39
N GLU A 380 19.73 -6.99 9.65
CA GLU A 380 20.12 -6.70 8.28
C GLU A 380 20.33 -5.19 8.10
N LEU A 381 21.34 -4.82 7.31
CA LEU A 381 21.65 -3.43 6.98
C LEU A 381 22.01 -3.34 5.49
N TYR A 382 21.38 -2.43 4.76
CA TYR A 382 21.58 -2.25 3.32
C TYR A 382 21.92 -0.79 2.99
N ASP A 383 22.84 -0.59 2.03
CA ASP A 383 23.12 0.69 1.38
C ASP A 383 22.41 0.74 0.02
N LEU A 384 21.24 1.36 -0.03
CA LEU A 384 20.34 1.45 -1.19
C LEU A 384 20.94 2.28 -2.35
N GLU A 385 21.96 3.10 -2.09
CA GLU A 385 22.64 3.86 -3.15
C GLU A 385 23.60 2.95 -3.93
N ASN A 386 24.36 2.11 -3.22
CA ASN A 386 25.35 1.20 -3.83
C ASN A 386 24.79 -0.19 -4.14
N ASP A 387 23.73 -0.60 -3.47
CA ASP A 387 23.06 -1.89 -3.60
C ASP A 387 21.53 -1.70 -3.56
N PRO A 388 20.93 -1.11 -4.61
CA PRO A 388 19.49 -0.84 -4.68
C PRO A 388 18.62 -2.09 -4.74
N LEU A 389 19.22 -3.28 -4.88
CA LEU A 389 18.54 -4.57 -4.87
C LEU A 389 18.70 -5.34 -3.57
N GLU A 390 19.47 -4.80 -2.62
CA GLU A 390 19.61 -5.32 -1.26
C GLU A 390 20.08 -6.77 -1.25
N ARG A 391 21.19 -6.98 -1.95
CA ARG A 391 21.86 -8.29 -2.10
C ARG A 391 22.92 -8.51 -1.04
N VAL A 392 23.50 -7.43 -0.51
CA VAL A 392 24.63 -7.47 0.43
C VAL A 392 24.19 -6.95 1.78
N ASN A 393 24.01 -7.85 2.75
CA ASN A 393 23.79 -7.48 4.13
C ASN A 393 25.11 -6.99 4.77
N LEU A 394 25.12 -5.74 5.20
CA LEU A 394 26.26 -5.05 5.82
C LEU A 394 26.30 -5.16 7.36
N ALA A 395 25.37 -5.89 7.98
CA ALA A 395 25.26 -5.97 9.44
C ALA A 395 26.51 -6.56 10.12
N GLU A 396 27.28 -7.41 9.43
CA GLU A 396 28.53 -7.97 9.95
C GLU A 396 29.78 -7.17 9.52
N ASP A 397 29.62 -6.14 8.69
CA ASP A 397 30.74 -5.30 8.24
C ASP A 397 31.12 -4.29 9.31
N GLN A 398 32.38 -4.39 9.79
CA GLN A 398 32.92 -3.51 10.83
C GLN A 398 32.89 -2.03 10.44
N ALA A 399 32.97 -1.70 9.15
CA ALA A 399 32.90 -0.32 8.67
C ALA A 399 31.53 0.32 8.96
N TYR A 400 30.45 -0.47 8.98
CA TYR A 400 29.07 -0.01 9.16
C TYR A 400 28.53 -0.23 10.58
N ASN A 401 29.32 -0.78 11.50
CA ASN A 401 28.88 -1.10 12.86
C ASN A 401 28.30 0.12 13.62
N HIS A 402 28.82 1.32 13.37
CA HIS A 402 28.28 2.55 13.97
C HIS A 402 26.85 2.86 13.51
N LEU A 403 26.54 2.68 12.21
CA LEU A 403 25.19 2.83 11.66
C LEU A 403 24.26 1.74 12.16
N LEU A 404 24.72 0.48 12.22
CA LEU A 404 23.92 -0.62 12.75
C LEU A 404 23.47 -0.37 14.19
N ILE A 405 24.39 0.07 15.05
CA ILE A 405 24.08 0.38 16.46
C ILE A 405 23.10 1.56 16.55
N ASP A 406 23.32 2.62 15.78
CA ASP A 406 22.45 3.78 15.80
C ASP A 406 21.02 3.42 15.36
N PHE A 407 20.86 2.78 14.20
CA PHE A 407 19.55 2.39 13.69
C PHE A 407 18.83 1.38 14.59
N ARG A 408 19.56 0.43 15.19
CA ARG A 408 18.99 -0.47 16.21
C ARG A 408 18.39 0.32 17.38
N GLU A 409 19.11 1.30 17.91
CA GLU A 409 18.63 2.12 19.02
C GLU A 409 17.47 3.03 18.61
N GLN A 410 17.47 3.55 17.38
CA GLN A 410 16.36 4.33 16.84
C GLN A 410 15.08 3.48 16.74
N VAL A 411 15.14 2.28 16.16
CA VAL A 411 13.99 1.36 16.09
C VAL A 411 13.51 1.01 17.49
N LEU A 412 14.41 0.63 18.41
CA LEU A 412 14.01 0.30 19.79
C LEU A 412 13.39 1.48 20.53
N ARG A 413 13.88 2.70 20.32
CA ARG A 413 13.31 3.91 20.91
C ARG A 413 11.92 4.18 20.36
N TRP A 414 11.74 4.08 19.04
CA TRP A 414 10.44 4.24 18.40
C TRP A 414 9.44 3.19 18.90
N MET A 415 9.82 1.91 18.98
CA MET A 415 8.97 0.86 19.55
C MET A 415 8.53 1.18 20.98
N ARG A 416 9.45 1.67 21.83
CA ARG A 416 9.15 2.04 23.22
C ARG A 416 8.20 3.24 23.30
N ASN A 417 8.46 4.27 22.51
CA ASN A 417 7.65 5.49 22.48
C ASN A 417 6.22 5.23 22.02
N ASN A 418 6.06 4.31 21.06
CA ASN A 418 4.76 3.94 20.50
C ASN A 418 4.03 2.85 21.31
N GLY A 419 4.66 2.32 22.36
CA GLY A 419 4.09 1.22 23.14
C GLY A 419 3.83 -0.01 22.28
N ASP A 420 4.80 -0.35 21.40
CA ASP A 420 4.73 -1.48 20.49
C ASP A 420 4.44 -2.77 21.29
N PRO A 421 3.31 -3.45 21.00
CA PRO A 421 2.91 -4.64 21.76
C PRO A 421 3.94 -5.77 21.69
N LEU A 422 4.79 -5.81 20.66
CA LEU A 422 5.83 -6.82 20.52
C LEU A 422 6.86 -6.76 21.67
N LEU A 423 7.05 -5.59 22.29
CA LEU A 423 7.92 -5.44 23.47
C LEU A 423 7.39 -6.17 24.71
N GLN A 424 6.11 -6.53 24.73
CA GLN A 424 5.46 -7.23 25.85
C GLN A 424 5.45 -8.76 25.63
N GLY A 425 5.89 -9.23 24.47
CA GLY A 425 5.91 -10.64 24.08
C GLY A 425 5.22 -10.90 22.75
N PRO A 426 5.05 -12.18 22.37
CA PRO A 426 4.38 -12.55 21.13
C PRO A 426 2.95 -12.01 21.06
N ILE A 427 2.59 -11.43 19.92
CA ILE A 427 1.26 -10.87 19.70
C ILE A 427 0.33 -12.02 19.31
N PRO A 428 -0.81 -12.23 20.00
CA PRO A 428 -1.76 -13.29 19.65
C PRO A 428 -2.32 -13.13 18.23
N GLY A 429 -2.59 -14.25 17.57
CA GLY A 429 -3.12 -14.30 16.22
C GLY A 429 -3.32 -15.74 15.76
N ASN A 430 -3.88 -15.90 14.56
CA ASN A 430 -4.07 -17.22 13.95
C ASN A 430 -3.27 -17.30 12.65
N MET A 431 -2.54 -18.41 12.49
CA MET A 431 -2.00 -18.81 11.21
C MET A 431 -3.15 -19.12 10.25
N ALA A 432 -2.98 -18.81 8.95
CA ALA A 432 -3.93 -19.23 7.94
C ALA A 432 -4.02 -20.78 7.91
N PRO A 433 -5.23 -21.36 7.97
CA PRO A 433 -5.41 -22.82 8.12
C PRO A 433 -4.78 -23.62 6.97
N GLU A 434 -4.67 -23.02 5.78
CA GLU A 434 -4.10 -23.63 4.59
C GLU A 434 -2.63 -23.98 4.73
N TRP A 435 -1.88 -23.30 5.60
CA TRP A 435 -0.48 -23.63 5.87
C TRP A 435 -0.30 -25.02 6.47
N GLN A 436 -1.28 -25.54 7.20
CA GLN A 436 -1.21 -26.89 7.75
C GLN A 436 -0.99 -27.93 6.63
N SER A 437 -1.66 -27.75 5.49
CA SER A 437 -1.47 -28.63 4.34
C SER A 437 -0.06 -28.54 3.75
N GLU A 438 0.56 -27.35 3.74
CA GLU A 438 1.93 -27.18 3.23
C GLU A 438 2.97 -27.80 4.16
N PHE A 439 2.75 -27.74 5.48
CA PHE A 439 3.57 -28.46 6.45
C PHE A 439 3.44 -29.97 6.28
N ASP A 440 2.21 -30.48 6.17
CA ASP A 440 1.95 -31.92 6.00
C ASP A 440 2.56 -32.46 4.70
N ASN A 441 2.58 -31.65 3.64
CA ASN A 441 3.19 -31.97 2.35
C ASN A 441 4.72 -31.80 2.32
N GLY A 442 5.32 -31.24 3.37
CA GLY A 442 6.76 -30.97 3.43
C GLY A 442 7.23 -29.86 2.47
N THR A 443 6.31 -29.00 2.02
CA THR A 443 6.60 -27.88 1.11
C THR A 443 6.86 -26.58 1.86
N ALA A 444 6.41 -26.45 3.11
CA ALA A 444 6.62 -25.28 3.94
C ALA A 444 8.02 -25.24 4.59
N TYR A 445 8.50 -24.04 4.91
CA TYR A 445 9.70 -23.85 5.72
C TYR A 445 9.48 -24.37 7.15
N VAL A 446 10.35 -25.27 7.62
CA VAL A 446 10.32 -25.81 8.98
C VAL A 446 11.51 -25.24 9.78
N LYS A 447 11.21 -24.63 10.94
CA LYS A 447 12.18 -23.97 11.82
C LYS A 447 13.20 -24.92 12.45
#